data_AF-A0A7V7NR92-F1
#
_entry.id   AF-A0A7V7NR92-F1
#
_cell.length_a   1.000
_cell.length_b   1.000
_cell.length_c   1.000
_cell.angle_alpha   90.00
_cell.angle_beta   90.00
_cell.angle_gamma   90.00
#
_symmetry.space_group_name_H-M   'P 1'
#
loop_
_entity.id
_entity.type
_entity.pdbx_description
1 polymer ?
#
loop_
_entity_poly.entity_id
_entity_poly.type
_entity_poly.pdbx_seq_one_letter_code
_entity_poly.pdbx_strand_id
1 'polypeptide(L)' 'MTTKQIQSDIAEAIELSTKLREMIYKLHQNTCSEMSEKEKQGKPMTEERLLSETIIPMISDATQLHGKLAMLDNIYNE' A
#
# COMPACT_ATOMS: atom_id res chain seq x y z
N MET A 1 18.82 -23.28 3.91
CA MET A 1 18.59 -21.81 3.97
C MET A 1 19.48 -21.25 5.07
N THR A 2 20.29 -20.22 4.79
CA THR A 2 21.23 -19.64 5.76
C THR A 2 20.64 -18.40 6.41
N THR A 3 21.06 -18.02 7.62
CA THR A 3 20.61 -16.78 8.30
C THR A 3 20.76 -15.54 7.42
N LYS A 4 21.86 -15.44 6.66
CA LYS A 4 22.08 -14.35 5.68
C LYS A 4 21.03 -14.30 4.57
N GLN A 5 20.50 -15.45 4.17
CA GLN A 5 19.44 -15.51 3.17
C GLN A 5 18.13 -15.00 3.76
N ILE A 6 17.81 -15.41 5.00
CA ILE A 6 16.60 -14.96 5.69
C ILE A 6 16.62 -13.43 5.89
N GLN A 7 17.75 -12.86 6.30
CA GLN A 7 17.92 -11.41 6.43
C GLN A 7 17.73 -10.69 5.08
N SER A 8 18.31 -11.22 4.01
CA SER A 8 18.14 -10.67 2.65
C SER A 8 16.68 -10.72 2.20
N ASP A 9 15.99 -11.84 2.42
CA ASP A 9 14.60 -12.03 2.02
C ASP A 9 13.66 -11.10 2.82
N ILE A 10 13.94 -10.86 4.11
CA ILE A 10 13.20 -9.89 4.94
C ILE A 10 13.40 -8.46 4.43
N ALA A 11 14.63 -8.08 4.12
CA ALA A 11 14.94 -6.74 3.60
C ALA A 11 14.23 -6.49 2.26
N GLU A 12 14.26 -7.46 1.34
CA GLU A 12 13.54 -7.39 0.06
C GLU A 12 12.02 -7.27 0.28
N ALA A 13 11.45 -8.08 1.19
CA ALA A 13 10.03 -8.01 1.52
C ALA A 13 9.65 -6.63 2.08
N ILE A 14 10.48 -6.01 2.92
CA ILE A 14 10.26 -4.64 3.44
C ILE A 14 10.26 -3.63 2.30
N GLU A 15 11.23 -3.70 1.38
CA GLU A 15 11.31 -2.79 0.24
C GLU A 15 10.05 -2.90 -0.64
N LEU A 16 9.63 -4.13 -0.96
CA LEU A 16 8.43 -4.38 -1.75
C LEU A 16 7.16 -3.89 -1.02
N SER A 17 7.07 -4.10 0.29
CA SER A 17 5.93 -3.62 1.09
C SER A 17 5.85 -2.10 1.13
N THR A 18 7.00 -1.41 1.18
CA THR A 18 7.08 0.05 1.12
C THR A 18 6.55 0.56 -0.22
N LYS A 19 7.06 0.01 -1.32
CA LYS A 19 6.60 0.35 -2.68
C LYS A 19 5.11 0.08 -2.86
N LEU A 20 4.61 -1.05 -2.34
CA LEU A 20 3.19 -1.40 -2.40
C LEU A 20 2.32 -0.36 -1.68
N ARG A 21 2.70 0.03 -0.45
CA ARG A 21 1.99 1.08 0.30
C ARG A 21 1.96 2.38 -0.48
N GLU A 22 3.10 2.84 -0.98
CA GLU A 22 3.19 4.08 -1.76
C GLU A 22 2.31 4.05 -3.01
N MET A 23 2.30 2.92 -3.75
CA MET A 23 1.46 2.76 -4.93
C MET A 23 -0.04 2.77 -4.60
N ILE A 24 -0.46 2.10 -3.53
CA ILE A 24 -1.86 2.08 -3.09
C ILE A 24 -2.29 3.50 -2.65
N TYR A 25 -1.46 4.22 -1.90
CA TYR A 25 -1.73 5.62 -1.54
C TYR A 25 -1.85 6.51 -2.77
N LYS A 26 -0.95 6.38 -3.74
CA LYS A 26 -0.99 7.15 -4.98
C LYS A 26 -2.25 6.84 -5.79
N LEU A 27 -2.66 5.57 -5.85
CA LEU A 27 -3.90 5.17 -6.51
C LEU A 27 -5.11 5.80 -5.83
N HIS A 28 -5.15 5.83 -4.50
CA HIS A 28 -6.21 6.50 -3.74
C HIS A 28 -6.26 8.00 -4.05
N GLN A 29 -5.10 8.69 -4.01
CA GLN A 29 -5.01 10.13 -4.33
C GLN A 29 -5.49 10.45 -5.74
N ASN A 30 -5.09 9.64 -6.73
CA ASN A 30 -5.55 9.80 -8.11
C ASN A 30 -7.06 9.58 -8.24
N THR A 31 -7.60 8.57 -7.56
CA THR A 31 -9.05 8.28 -7.53
C THR A 31 -9.83 9.46 -6.95
N CYS A 32 -9.36 10.02 -5.83
CA CYS A 32 -9.96 11.21 -5.22
C CYS A 32 -9.90 12.44 -6.13
N SER A 33 -8.77 12.63 -6.82
CA SER A 33 -8.60 13.73 -7.78
C SER A 33 -9.58 13.62 -8.94
N GLU A 34 -9.76 12.42 -9.50
CA GLU A 34 -10.73 12.15 -10.57
C GLU A 34 -12.17 12.38 -10.11
N MET A 35 -12.54 11.97 -8.88
CA MET A 35 -13.86 12.30 -8.31
C MET A 35 -14.10 13.80 -8.26
N SER A 36 -13.13 14.58 -7.79
CA SER A 36 -13.24 16.05 -7.74
C SER A 36 -13.37 16.68 -9.13
N GLU A 37 -12.66 16.17 -10.14
CA GLU A 37 -12.79 16.66 -11.52
C GLU A 37 -14.14 16.30 -12.14
N LYS A 38 -14.63 15.07 -11.90
CA LYS A 38 -15.96 14.65 -12.36
C LYS A 38 -17.07 15.44 -11.69
N GLU A 39 -16.93 15.76 -10.40
CA GLU A 39 -17.88 16.61 -9.66
C GLU A 39 -17.98 18.00 -10.30
N LYS A 40 -16.85 18.66 -10.59
CA LYS A 40 -16.81 19.96 -11.29
C LYS A 40 -17.46 19.90 -12.67
N GLN A 41 -17.37 18.75 -13.34
CA GLN A 41 -17.94 18.51 -14.68
C GLN A 41 -19.39 18.03 -14.65
N GLY A 42 -19.99 17.83 -13.46
CA GLY A 42 -21.34 17.26 -13.33
C GLY A 42 -21.46 15.82 -13.83
N LYS A 43 -20.35 15.06 -13.85
CA LYS A 43 -20.29 13.68 -14.34
C LYS A 43 -20.50 12.67 -13.20
N PRO A 44 -21.04 11.47 -13.51
CA PRO A 44 -21.15 10.40 -12.52
C PRO A 44 -19.76 9.90 -12.07
N MET A 45 -19.60 9.69 -10.77
CA MET A 45 -18.36 9.26 -10.09
C MET A 45 -18.47 7.84 -9.50
N THR A 46 -19.40 7.02 -10.01
CA THR A 46 -19.71 5.69 -9.44
C THR A 46 -18.49 4.76 -9.46
N GLU A 47 -17.70 4.79 -10.53
CA GLU A 47 -16.50 3.96 -10.69
C GLU A 47 -15.40 4.35 -9.70
N GLU A 48 -15.11 5.64 -9.59
CA GLU A 48 -14.10 6.15 -8.66
C GLU A 48 -14.51 5.93 -7.20
N ARG A 49 -15.81 6.05 -6.90
CA ARG A 49 -16.32 5.80 -5.55
C ARG A 49 -16.16 4.34 -5.16
N LEU A 50 -16.52 3.41 -6.05
CA LEU A 50 -16.33 1.97 -5.84
C LEU A 50 -14.84 1.63 -5.70
N LEU A 51 -14.00 2.23 -6.54
CA LEU A 51 -12.54 2.05 -6.46
C LEU A 51 -11.99 2.59 -5.14
N SER A 52 -12.42 3.76 -4.69
CA SER A 52 -12.01 4.36 -3.41
C SER A 52 -12.42 3.48 -2.23
N GLU A 53 -13.66 2.98 -2.22
CA GLU A 53 -14.16 2.05 -1.19
C GLU A 53 -13.34 0.75 -1.14
N THR A 54 -12.82 0.31 -2.29
CA THR A 54 -11.94 -0.88 -2.39
C THR A 54 -10.51 -0.59 -1.92
N ILE A 55 -9.97 0.60 -2.19
CA ILE A 55 -8.57 0.96 -1.88
C ILE A 55 -8.36 1.24 -0.39
N ILE A 56 -9.32 1.87 0.30
CA ILE A 56 -9.19 2.23 1.72
C ILE A 56 -8.78 1.05 2.61
N PRO A 57 -9.43 -0.14 2.55
CA PRO A 57 -8.98 -1.28 3.34
C PRO A 57 -7.59 -1.77 2.92
N MET A 58 -7.25 -1.73 1.63
CA MET A 58 -5.92 -2.12 1.13
C MET A 58 -4.79 -1.26 1.73
N ILE A 59 -5.03 0.03 1.98
CA ILE A 59 -4.06 0.92 2.64
C ILE A 59 -3.75 0.41 4.06
N SER A 60 -4.79 0.03 4.80
CA SER A 60 -4.66 -0.53 6.15
C SER A 60 -3.87 -1.85 6.10
N ASP A 61 -4.25 -2.76 5.21
CA ASP A 61 -3.61 -4.07 5.09
C ASP A 61 -2.13 -3.96 4.69
N ALA A 62 -1.81 -3.10 3.73
CA ALA A 62 -0.42 -2.86 3.32
C ALA A 62 0.41 -2.24 4.44
N THR A 63 -0.18 -1.35 5.25
CA THR A 63 0.49 -0.76 6.42
C THR A 63 0.73 -1.79 7.52
N GLN A 64 -0.24 -2.67 7.80
CA GLN A 64 -0.09 -3.76 8.76
C GLN A 64 0.97 -4.77 8.31
N LEU A 65 0.99 -5.13 7.02
CA LEU A 65 2.00 -6.02 6.46
C LEU A 65 3.41 -5.46 6.66
N HIS A 66 3.62 -4.19 6.30
CA HIS A 66 4.90 -3.52 6.50
C HIS A 66 5.33 -3.51 7.97
N GLY A 67 4.42 -3.23 8.90
CA GLY A 67 4.73 -3.29 10.34
C GLY A 67 5.17 -4.68 10.80
N LYS A 68 4.53 -5.74 10.31
CA LYS A 68 4.92 -7.13 10.60
C LYS A 68 6.30 -7.47 10.02
N LEU A 69 6.61 -7.01 8.81
CA LEU A 69 7.91 -7.21 8.18
C LEU A 69 9.03 -6.46 8.93
N ALA A 70 8.78 -5.22 9.35
CA ALA A 70 9.73 -4.46 10.18
C ALA A 70 10.00 -5.15 11.53
N MET A 71 8.98 -5.78 12.12
CA MET A 71 9.17 -6.58 13.33
C MET A 71 10.06 -7.81 13.07
N LEU A 72 9.90 -8.50 11.94
CA LEU A 72 10.77 -9.62 11.57
C LEU A 72 12.22 -9.18 11.35
N ASP A 73 12.43 -8.01 10.74
CA ASP A 73 13.76 -7.44 10.55
C ASP A 73 14.46 -7.17 11.88
N ASN A 74 13.76 -6.58 12.85
CA ASN A 74 14.28 -6.40 14.20
C ASN A 74 14.67 -7.73 14.85
N ILE A 75 13.84 -8.78 14.73
CA ILE A 75 14.14 -10.10 15.32
C ILE A 75 15.38 -10.75 14.70
N TYR A 76 15.63 -10.57 13.41
CA TYR A 76 16.73 -11.25 12.69
C TYR A 76 18.02 -10.41 12.61
N ASN A 77 17.96 -9.13 12.95
CA ASN A 77 19.11 -8.21 12.95
C ASN A 77 19.51 -7.74 14.36
N GLU A 78 18.82 -8.17 15.43
CA GLU A 78 19.31 -8.13 16.82
C GLU A 78 20.51 -9.09 17.04
#